data_AF-A0A2E5CBB8-F1
#
_entry.id   AF-A0A2E5CBB8-F1
#
_cell.length_a   1.000
_cell.length_b   1.000
_cell.length_c   1.000
_cell.angle_alpha   90.00
_cell.angle_beta   90.00
_cell.angle_gamma   90.00
#
_symmetry.space_group_name_H-M   'P 1'
#
loop_
_entity.id
_entity.type
_entity.pdbx_description
1 polymer ?
#
loop_
_entity_poly.entity_id
_entity_poly.type
_entity_poly.pdbx_seq_one_letter_code
_entity_poly.pdbx_strand_id
1 'polypeptide(L)'
;MSALDECCNSGCKDCPWGYKENKNDNFKKENIMCPKCEGKISIKKSITALTIVFVAVWSLDSFASGNMDHSKMDHSKMDHSKMKHGKMDKMSKKGGRKSLSEGTKKSVVNALEANEELHNSFFKYDGKKVEAAAKKLKKAIDGIEDSEVSKLLKFSKAKLGQIKASNSRDDNNQNYHLVSMALIHVVNTYDVGEKYNAYSCPMVKKKWVQNSKKMAKVHNPYAPNMPHCGSKDTNH
;
A
#
# COMPACT_ATOMS: atom_id res chain seq x y z
N MET A 1 -1.22 22.13 -33.18
CA MET A 1 -0.98 21.26 -32.00
C MET A 1 0.28 20.47 -32.26
N SER A 2 1.06 20.08 -31.24
CA SER A 2 2.28 19.31 -31.51
C SER A 2 1.91 17.87 -31.88
N ALA A 3 2.71 17.19 -32.70
CA ALA A 3 2.47 15.78 -33.09
C ALA A 3 2.35 14.82 -31.87
N LEU A 4 2.85 15.23 -30.70
CA LEU A 4 2.71 14.52 -29.45
C LEU A 4 1.28 14.64 -28.86
N ASP A 5 0.63 15.80 -29.03
CA ASP A 5 -0.71 16.08 -28.51
C ASP A 5 -1.78 15.33 -29.33
N GLU A 6 -1.57 15.21 -30.64
CA GLU A 6 -2.44 14.41 -31.52
C GLU A 6 -2.39 12.93 -31.16
N CYS A 7 -1.22 12.39 -30.76
CA CYS A 7 -1.13 10.98 -30.38
C CYS A 7 -1.80 10.65 -29.04
N CYS A 8 -1.70 11.53 -28.04
CA CYS A 8 -2.36 11.28 -26.75
C CYS A 8 -3.90 11.32 -26.88
N ASN A 9 -4.43 12.07 -27.85
CA ASN A 9 -5.86 12.12 -28.13
C ASN A 9 -6.38 10.93 -28.95
N SER A 10 -5.50 10.19 -29.66
CA SER A 10 -5.91 9.05 -30.50
C SER A 10 -5.88 7.68 -29.80
N GLY A 11 -5.66 7.64 -28.49
CA GLY A 11 -5.53 6.38 -27.74
C GLY A 11 -4.26 5.61 -28.12
N CYS A 12 -3.20 6.32 -28.55
CA CYS A 12 -1.84 5.82 -28.77
C CYS A 12 -1.63 4.86 -29.93
N LYS A 13 -2.59 4.83 -30.87
CA LYS A 13 -2.53 4.01 -32.08
C LYS A 13 -1.45 4.47 -33.08
N ASP A 14 -1.17 5.77 -33.11
CA ASP A 14 -0.30 6.39 -34.13
C ASP A 14 1.02 6.90 -33.53
N CYS A 15 1.39 6.41 -32.35
CA CYS A 15 2.57 6.89 -31.65
C CYS A 15 3.86 6.28 -32.23
N PRO A 16 4.92 7.08 -32.49
CA PRO A 16 6.14 6.64 -33.17
C PRO A 16 6.97 5.60 -32.39
N TRP A 17 6.62 5.28 -31.15
CA TRP A 17 7.28 4.27 -30.31
C TRP A 17 6.71 2.85 -30.43
N GLY A 18 5.79 2.60 -31.36
CA GLY A 18 5.42 1.23 -31.77
C GLY A 18 4.79 0.37 -30.67
N TYR A 19 3.67 0.81 -30.11
CA TYR A 19 2.90 0.03 -29.13
C TYR A 19 2.15 -1.12 -29.83
N LYS A 20 2.21 -2.34 -29.27
CA LYS A 20 1.44 -3.49 -29.76
C LYS A 20 0.19 -3.69 -28.89
N GLU A 21 -0.99 -3.58 -29.49
CA GLU A 21 -2.27 -3.87 -28.82
C GLU A 21 -2.31 -5.31 -28.31
N ASN A 22 -2.75 -5.49 -27.06
CA ASN A 22 -3.04 -6.79 -26.49
C ASN A 22 -4.47 -7.20 -26.90
N LYS A 23 -4.59 -8.26 -27.72
CA LYS A 23 -5.87 -8.76 -28.27
C LYS A 23 -6.65 -9.60 -27.24
N ASN A 24 -7.00 -9.00 -26.11
CA ASN A 24 -7.89 -9.63 -25.15
C ASN A 24 -9.20 -8.82 -25.11
N ASP A 25 -10.28 -9.41 -25.62
CA ASP A 25 -11.50 -8.71 -26.08
C ASP A 25 -12.39 -8.15 -24.96
N ASN A 26 -11.91 -8.14 -23.71
CA ASN A 26 -12.64 -7.63 -22.54
C ASN A 26 -12.11 -6.29 -22.00
N PHE A 27 -11.16 -5.65 -22.68
CA PHE A 27 -10.69 -4.31 -22.30
C PHE A 27 -11.41 -3.22 -23.09
N LYS A 28 -12.25 -2.42 -22.41
CA LYS A 28 -12.81 -1.21 -23.03
C LYS A 28 -11.67 -0.25 -23.36
N LYS A 29 -11.60 0.20 -24.62
CA LYS A 29 -10.50 1.04 -25.18
C LYS A 29 -10.24 2.34 -24.41
N GLU A 30 -11.24 2.83 -23.69
CA GLU A 30 -11.22 3.99 -22.80
C GLU A 30 -10.29 3.85 -21.57
N ASN A 31 -9.77 2.66 -21.27
CA ASN A 31 -8.84 2.41 -20.16
C ASN A 31 -7.37 2.17 -20.57
N ILE A 32 -6.99 2.49 -21.81
CA ILE A 32 -5.60 2.34 -22.28
C ILE A 32 -4.81 3.60 -21.86
N MET A 33 -4.07 3.50 -20.75
CA MET A 33 -3.19 4.58 -20.27
C MET A 33 -1.80 4.50 -20.92
N CYS A 34 -1.37 5.58 -21.55
CA CYS A 34 -0.09 5.66 -22.26
C CYS A 34 1.02 6.25 -21.38
N PRO A 35 2.09 5.50 -21.07
CA PRO A 35 3.06 5.86 -20.02
C PRO A 35 3.79 7.20 -20.20
N LYS A 36 3.82 7.79 -21.42
CA LYS A 36 4.45 9.08 -21.71
C LYS A 36 3.49 10.27 -21.81
N CYS A 37 2.18 10.07 -21.70
CA CYS A 37 1.19 11.15 -21.71
C CYS A 37 0.96 11.76 -20.31
N GLU A 38 1.51 11.17 -19.23
CA GLU A 38 1.35 11.67 -17.85
C GLU A 38 2.17 12.95 -17.55
N GLY A 39 2.87 13.49 -18.54
CA GLY A 39 3.84 14.56 -18.37
C GLY A 39 3.37 15.99 -18.60
N LYS A 40 2.07 16.31 -18.76
CA LYS A 40 1.58 17.71 -18.87
C LYS A 40 0.12 17.90 -18.41
N ILE A 41 -0.22 17.51 -17.18
CA ILE A 41 -1.41 18.04 -16.48
C ILE A 41 -0.96 18.62 -15.14
N SER A 42 0.02 19.51 -15.20
CA SER A 42 0.36 20.42 -14.11
C SER A 42 0.88 21.67 -14.81
N ILE A 43 0.44 22.84 -14.36
CA ILE A 43 0.72 24.16 -14.97
C ILE A 43 -0.18 24.51 -16.17
N LYS A 44 -1.47 24.74 -15.92
CA LYS A 44 -2.26 25.86 -16.51
C LYS A 44 -3.68 25.83 -15.94
N LYS A 45 -3.87 26.55 -14.83
CA LYS A 45 -5.07 27.35 -14.49
C LYS A 45 -4.78 28.09 -13.20
N SER A 46 -3.90 29.08 -13.32
CA SER A 46 -3.75 30.15 -12.36
C SER A 46 -4.93 31.11 -12.55
N ILE A 47 -5.64 31.36 -11.46
CA ILE A 47 -6.28 32.62 -11.04
C ILE A 47 -6.73 33.54 -12.19
N THR A 48 -8.04 33.60 -12.44
CA THR A 48 -8.68 34.85 -12.91
C THR A 48 -10.15 34.92 -12.48
N ALA A 49 -10.47 36.00 -11.78
CA ALA A 49 -11.75 36.70 -11.65
C ALA A 49 -12.94 36.08 -10.89
N LEU A 50 -13.15 36.63 -9.69
CA LEU A 50 -14.46 37.04 -9.16
C LEU A 50 -15.35 37.67 -10.26
N THR A 51 -16.62 37.26 -10.35
CA THR A 51 -17.83 38.12 -10.20
C THR A 51 -19.13 37.41 -10.60
N ILE A 52 -20.09 37.37 -9.66
CA ILE A 52 -21.58 37.58 -9.77
C ILE A 52 -22.33 36.56 -10.68
N VAL A 53 -23.34 35.81 -10.22
CA VAL A 53 -24.74 36.22 -10.03
C VAL A 53 -25.50 35.10 -9.28
N PHE A 54 -26.25 35.47 -8.23
CA PHE A 54 -27.37 34.69 -7.70
C PHE A 54 -28.57 34.83 -8.64
N VAL A 55 -29.05 33.73 -9.24
CA VAL A 55 -30.47 33.57 -9.61
C VAL A 55 -30.87 32.12 -9.30
N ALA A 56 -31.85 32.00 -8.41
CA ALA A 56 -32.53 30.76 -8.09
C ALA A 56 -33.55 30.41 -9.18
N VAL A 57 -33.47 29.22 -9.77
CA VAL A 57 -34.62 28.43 -10.27
C VAL A 57 -34.29 26.95 -10.10
N TRP A 58 -35.31 26.20 -9.72
CA TRP A 58 -35.31 24.86 -9.16
C TRP A 58 -35.15 23.74 -10.21
N SER A 59 -34.62 22.61 -9.71
CA SER A 59 -34.87 21.21 -10.11
C SER A 59 -34.43 20.73 -11.50
N LEU A 60 -33.40 19.86 -11.49
CA LEU A 60 -33.34 18.64 -12.31
C LEU A 60 -32.48 17.59 -11.59
N ASP A 61 -33.21 16.67 -10.96
CA ASP A 61 -32.97 15.25 -10.73
C ASP A 61 -31.54 14.72 -10.45
N SER A 62 -31.38 14.31 -9.19
CA SER A 62 -30.71 13.10 -8.72
C SER A 62 -30.03 12.22 -9.78
N PHE A 63 -28.71 12.32 -9.90
CA PHE A 63 -27.91 11.22 -10.44
C PHE A 63 -27.45 10.33 -9.29
N ALA A 64 -28.22 9.26 -9.12
CA ALA A 64 -27.97 8.02 -8.42
C ALA A 64 -26.54 7.82 -7.88
N SER A 65 -26.43 7.84 -6.56
CA SER A 65 -25.47 7.00 -5.84
C SER A 65 -25.75 5.54 -6.20
N GLY A 66 -24.93 4.98 -7.09
CA GLY A 66 -24.99 3.56 -7.44
C GLY A 66 -24.75 2.72 -6.19
N ASN A 67 -25.83 2.14 -5.67
CA ASN A 67 -25.78 1.05 -4.70
C ASN A 67 -25.16 -0.15 -5.44
N MET A 68 -23.87 -0.43 -5.21
CA MET A 68 -23.26 -1.67 -5.72
C MET A 68 -23.85 -2.83 -4.92
N ASP A 69 -24.84 -3.49 -5.50
CA ASP A 69 -25.31 -4.78 -5.05
C ASP A 69 -24.18 -5.81 -5.27
N HIS A 70 -23.57 -6.27 -4.18
CA HIS A 70 -22.53 -7.31 -4.20
C HIS A 70 -23.11 -8.73 -4.33
N SER A 71 -24.42 -8.86 -4.59
CA SER A 71 -25.14 -10.13 -4.57
C SER A 71 -25.26 -10.78 -5.94
N LYS A 72 -24.12 -11.01 -6.61
CA LYS A 72 -23.94 -12.05 -7.67
C LYS A 72 -22.52 -11.98 -8.24
N MET A 73 -21.55 -12.40 -7.45
CA MET A 73 -20.38 -13.07 -8.02
C MET A 73 -20.60 -14.57 -7.86
N ASP A 74 -21.06 -15.21 -8.93
CA ASP A 74 -20.99 -16.66 -9.04
C ASP A 74 -19.51 -17.05 -9.08
N HIS A 75 -19.04 -17.70 -8.01
CA HIS A 75 -17.67 -18.21 -7.87
C HIS A 75 -17.53 -19.65 -8.37
N SER A 76 -18.41 -20.12 -9.25
CA SER A 76 -18.28 -21.46 -9.79
C SER A 76 -17.21 -21.53 -10.88
N LYS A 77 -16.19 -22.34 -10.57
CA LYS A 77 -15.07 -22.81 -11.42
C LYS A 77 -13.94 -21.80 -11.66
N MET A 78 -13.21 -21.49 -10.59
CA MET A 78 -11.74 -21.46 -10.71
C MET A 78 -11.20 -22.86 -10.43
N ASP A 79 -10.81 -23.55 -11.50
CA ASP A 79 -10.01 -24.78 -11.40
C ASP A 79 -8.64 -24.41 -10.80
N HIS A 80 -8.42 -24.80 -9.54
CA HIS A 80 -7.16 -24.58 -8.82
C HIS A 80 -6.09 -25.64 -9.13
N SER A 81 -6.31 -26.53 -10.11
CA SER A 81 -5.42 -27.69 -10.38
C SER A 81 -4.02 -27.35 -10.89
N LYS A 82 -3.71 -26.08 -11.20
CA LYS A 82 -2.37 -25.68 -11.68
C LYS A 82 -1.87 -24.37 -11.08
N MET A 83 -2.04 -24.17 -9.78
CA MET A 83 -1.00 -23.43 -9.06
C MET A 83 0.02 -24.45 -8.57
N LYS A 84 1.11 -24.61 -9.32
CA LYS A 84 2.33 -25.12 -8.70
C LYS A 84 2.62 -24.13 -7.58
N HIS A 85 2.36 -24.56 -6.35
CA HIS A 85 2.91 -23.93 -5.16
C HIS A 85 4.41 -23.93 -5.39
N GLY A 86 4.92 -22.82 -5.95
CA GLY A 86 6.32 -22.47 -5.85
C GLY A 86 6.61 -22.62 -4.38
N LYS A 87 7.40 -23.62 -4.05
CA LYS A 87 7.78 -24.01 -2.71
C LYS A 87 8.23 -22.72 -2.03
N MET A 88 7.34 -22.08 -1.28
CA MET A 88 7.79 -21.16 -0.25
C MET A 88 8.42 -22.11 0.72
N ASP A 89 9.72 -22.34 0.52
CA ASP A 89 10.53 -23.09 1.44
C ASP A 89 10.16 -22.59 2.81
N LYS A 90 9.62 -23.50 3.63
CA LYS A 90 9.44 -23.27 5.05
C LYS A 90 10.74 -22.64 5.50
N MET A 91 10.74 -21.35 5.81
CA MET A 91 11.87 -20.69 6.45
C MET A 91 11.90 -21.10 7.92
N SER A 92 11.82 -22.41 8.16
CA SER A 92 12.46 -23.12 9.24
C SER A 92 13.90 -23.39 8.78
N LYS A 93 14.65 -22.33 8.44
CA LYS A 93 16.09 -22.43 8.55
C LYS A 93 16.38 -22.30 10.03
N LYS A 94 16.74 -23.45 10.61
CA LYS A 94 17.36 -23.63 11.92
C LYS A 94 18.77 -23.00 11.96
N GLY A 95 18.91 -21.80 11.38
CA GLY A 95 20.07 -20.93 11.43
C GLY A 95 19.57 -19.60 11.98
N GLY A 96 20.19 -19.13 13.07
CA GLY A 96 19.75 -17.93 13.77
C GLY A 96 19.64 -16.70 12.85
N ARG A 97 18.87 -15.71 13.30
CA ARG A 97 18.79 -14.41 12.62
C ARG A 97 20.19 -13.80 12.50
N LYS A 98 20.48 -13.15 11.38
CA LYS A 98 21.78 -12.50 11.11
C LYS A 98 22.03 -11.39 12.12
N SER A 99 23.23 -11.31 12.67
CA SER A 99 23.61 -10.19 13.54
C SER A 99 23.69 -8.88 12.75
N LEU A 100 23.43 -7.76 13.44
CA LEU A 100 23.61 -6.40 12.94
C LEU A 100 24.62 -5.68 13.84
N SER A 101 25.26 -4.63 13.33
CA SER A 101 25.99 -3.72 14.22
C SER A 101 25.03 -3.10 15.23
N GLU A 102 25.52 -2.76 16.43
CA GLU A 102 24.69 -2.16 17.47
C GLU A 102 24.00 -0.85 17.00
N GLY A 103 24.71 -0.04 16.21
CA GLY A 103 24.15 1.17 15.61
C GLY A 103 22.99 0.86 14.66
N THR A 104 23.17 -0.07 13.73
CA THR A 104 22.11 -0.48 12.79
C THR A 104 20.93 -1.11 13.53
N LYS A 105 21.20 -1.99 14.50
CA LYS A 105 20.18 -2.62 15.34
C LYS A 105 19.31 -1.58 16.04
N LYS A 106 19.93 -0.56 16.64
CA LYS A 106 19.23 0.56 17.27
C LYS A 106 18.38 1.34 16.29
N SER A 107 18.89 1.66 15.10
CA SER A 107 18.12 2.37 14.07
C SER A 107 16.94 1.56 13.54
N VAL A 108 17.10 0.25 13.38
CA VAL A 108 16.00 -0.64 12.98
C VAL A 108 14.94 -0.72 14.09
N VAL A 109 15.35 -0.85 15.36
CA VAL A 109 14.41 -0.84 16.50
C VAL A 109 13.65 0.47 16.56
N ASN A 110 14.31 1.62 16.37
CA ASN A 110 13.64 2.93 16.32
C ASN A 110 12.59 3.00 15.20
N ALA A 111 12.86 2.41 14.04
CA ALA A 111 11.88 2.31 12.97
C ALA A 111 10.70 1.39 13.35
N LEU A 112 10.94 0.27 14.04
CA LEU A 112 9.88 -0.61 14.53
C LEU A 112 9.01 0.05 15.61
N GLU A 113 9.60 0.86 16.48
CA GLU A 113 8.88 1.67 17.46
C GLU A 113 8.01 2.73 16.78
N ALA A 114 8.55 3.44 15.76
CA ALA A 114 7.74 4.35 14.94
C ALA A 114 6.61 3.62 14.19
N ASN A 115 6.83 2.36 13.80
CA ASN A 115 5.80 1.53 13.20
C ASN A 115 4.66 1.19 14.17
N GLU A 116 4.91 1.10 15.49
CA GLU A 116 3.83 0.93 16.47
C GLU A 116 2.85 2.10 16.44
N GLU A 117 3.32 3.33 16.24
CA GLU A 117 2.44 4.49 16.11
C GLU A 117 1.60 4.44 14.84
N LEU A 118 2.20 4.06 13.71
CA LEU A 118 1.47 3.86 12.46
C LEU A 118 0.44 2.73 12.60
N HIS A 119 0.83 1.60 13.16
CA HIS A 119 -0.05 0.46 13.46
C HIS A 119 -1.28 0.90 14.26
N ASN A 120 -1.06 1.62 15.37
CA ASN A 120 -2.13 2.09 16.24
C ASN A 120 -3.05 3.14 15.59
N SER A 121 -2.55 3.90 14.61
CA SER A 121 -3.35 4.93 13.92
C SER A 121 -4.50 4.35 13.09
N PHE A 122 -4.44 3.06 12.70
CA PHE A 122 -5.46 2.41 11.88
C PHE A 122 -6.73 1.97 12.64
N PHE A 123 -6.74 2.03 13.98
CA PHE A 123 -7.88 1.57 14.79
C PHE A 123 -8.99 2.62 14.93
N LYS A 124 -8.65 3.85 15.31
CA LYS A 124 -9.60 4.98 15.32
C LYS A 124 -9.76 5.65 13.95
N TYR A 125 -8.86 5.31 13.03
CA TYR A 125 -8.72 5.81 11.66
C TYR A 125 -8.99 7.31 11.48
N ASP A 126 -7.92 8.08 11.52
CA ASP A 126 -7.89 9.49 11.13
C ASP A 126 -6.80 9.63 10.07
N GLY A 127 -7.18 9.93 8.82
CA GLY A 127 -6.26 9.98 7.69
C GLY A 127 -5.07 10.91 7.90
N LYS A 128 -5.26 12.03 8.62
CA LYS A 128 -4.17 12.97 8.93
C LYS A 128 -3.17 12.37 9.92
N LYS A 129 -3.67 11.66 10.94
CA LYS A 129 -2.82 10.96 11.92
C LYS A 129 -2.09 9.78 11.30
N VAL A 130 -2.76 9.04 10.42
CA VAL A 130 -2.16 7.93 9.66
C VAL A 130 -1.03 8.44 8.75
N GLU A 131 -1.25 9.53 8.00
CA GLU A 131 -0.21 10.14 7.17
C GLU A 131 0.96 10.68 8.01
N ALA A 132 0.68 11.33 9.15
CA ALA A 132 1.72 11.83 10.04
C ALA A 132 2.59 10.70 10.61
N ALA A 133 1.97 9.61 11.07
CA ALA A 133 2.68 8.43 11.56
C ALA A 133 3.48 7.74 10.45
N ALA A 134 2.93 7.66 9.22
CA ALA A 134 3.65 7.12 8.07
C ALA A 134 4.89 7.95 7.71
N LYS A 135 4.80 9.29 7.77
CA LYS A 135 5.96 10.19 7.59
C LYS A 135 7.01 9.98 8.68
N LYS A 136 6.61 9.78 9.94
CA LYS A 136 7.52 9.50 11.05
C LYS A 136 8.27 8.18 10.84
N LEU A 137 7.56 7.12 10.47
CA LEU A 137 8.19 5.84 10.13
C LEU A 137 9.14 5.98 8.93
N LYS A 138 8.73 6.69 7.88
CA LYS A 138 9.57 6.92 6.70
C LYS A 138 10.89 7.60 7.10
N LYS A 139 10.83 8.64 7.94
CA LYS A 139 12.01 9.36 8.45
C LYS A 139 12.90 8.44 9.28
N ALA A 140 12.33 7.56 10.11
CA ALA A 140 13.10 6.59 10.88
C ALA A 140 13.83 5.59 9.97
N ILE A 141 13.19 5.12 8.90
CA ILE A 141 13.82 4.24 7.90
C ILE A 141 14.90 4.99 7.10
N ASP A 142 14.71 6.28 6.80
CA ASP A 142 15.73 7.11 6.14
C ASP A 142 17.01 7.25 6.97
N GLY A 143 16.93 7.12 8.30
CA GLY A 143 18.09 7.13 9.20
C GLY A 143 18.84 5.79 9.34
N ILE A 144 18.46 4.76 8.57
CA ILE A 144 19.18 3.48 8.54
C ILE A 144 20.27 3.54 7.47
N GLU A 145 21.53 3.58 7.91
CA GLU A 145 22.70 3.70 7.03
C GLU A 145 23.16 2.36 6.42
N ASP A 146 22.81 1.24 7.05
CA ASP A 146 23.17 -0.09 6.57
C ASP A 146 22.62 -0.35 5.16
N SER A 147 23.52 -0.62 4.21
CA SER A 147 23.17 -0.70 2.79
C SER A 147 22.25 -1.88 2.46
N GLU A 148 22.38 -3.03 3.14
CA GLU A 148 21.51 -4.18 2.91
C GLU A 148 20.09 -3.89 3.42
N VAL A 149 19.98 -3.41 4.67
CA VAL A 149 18.69 -3.09 5.29
C VAL A 149 18.01 -1.92 4.56
N SER A 150 18.76 -0.88 4.20
CA SER A 150 18.24 0.27 3.46
C SER A 150 17.71 -0.13 2.07
N LYS A 151 18.42 -1.02 1.36
CA LYS A 151 17.97 -1.56 0.06
C LYS A 151 16.69 -2.37 0.21
N LEU A 152 16.58 -3.20 1.25
CA LEU A 152 15.41 -4.00 1.55
C LEU A 152 14.18 -3.11 1.85
N LEU A 153 14.38 -2.01 2.57
CA LEU A 153 13.31 -1.08 2.95
C LEU A 153 13.02 0.02 1.91
N LYS A 154 13.77 0.09 0.79
CA LYS A 154 13.58 1.10 -0.26
C LYS A 154 12.14 1.10 -0.79
N PHE A 155 11.57 -0.07 -1.04
CA PHE A 155 10.19 -0.20 -1.49
C PHE A 155 9.19 0.29 -0.42
N SER A 156 9.42 -0.06 0.84
CA SER A 156 8.60 0.39 1.97
C SER A 156 8.57 1.91 2.08
N LYS A 157 9.70 2.60 1.88
CA LYS A 157 9.75 4.06 1.90
C LYS A 157 8.86 4.71 0.85
N ALA A 158 8.86 4.16 -0.37
CA ALA A 158 7.97 4.63 -1.42
C ALA A 158 6.51 4.44 -1.02
N LYS A 159 6.17 3.26 -0.46
CA LYS A 159 4.81 2.95 0.01
C LYS A 159 4.36 3.81 1.17
N LEU A 160 5.24 4.15 2.11
CA LEU A 160 4.95 5.11 3.17
C LEU A 160 4.68 6.52 2.62
N GLY A 161 5.38 6.92 1.56
CA GLY A 161 5.11 8.18 0.86
C GLY A 161 3.74 8.21 0.19
N GLN A 162 3.18 7.06 -0.16
CA GLN A 162 1.86 6.89 -0.75
C GLN A 162 0.74 6.83 0.27
N ILE A 163 1.02 6.71 1.57
CA ILE A 163 0.00 6.81 2.62
C ILE A 163 -0.35 8.29 2.81
N LYS A 164 -1.56 8.69 2.40
CA LYS A 164 -2.04 10.08 2.40
C LYS A 164 -3.40 10.20 3.07
N ALA A 165 -3.64 11.33 3.72
CA ALA A 165 -4.93 11.64 4.32
C ALA A 165 -6.07 11.72 3.28
N SER A 166 -5.74 12.03 2.03
CA SER A 166 -6.68 12.10 0.91
C SER A 166 -7.07 10.74 0.32
N ASN A 167 -6.35 9.66 0.65
CA ASN A 167 -6.65 8.34 0.12
C ASN A 167 -7.80 7.68 0.88
N SER A 168 -8.41 6.67 0.25
CA SER A 168 -9.31 5.78 0.96
C SER A 168 -8.57 5.01 2.07
N ARG A 169 -9.34 4.54 3.05
CA ARG A 169 -8.82 3.66 4.09
C ARG A 169 -8.20 2.40 3.52
N ASP A 170 -8.82 1.82 2.49
CA ASP A 170 -8.36 0.58 1.90
C ASP A 170 -7.04 0.76 1.16
N ASP A 171 -6.84 1.86 0.42
CA ASP A 171 -5.56 2.16 -0.22
C ASP A 171 -4.43 2.32 0.81
N ASN A 172 -4.72 3.01 1.91
CA ASN A 172 -3.77 3.17 3.01
C ASN A 172 -3.48 1.82 3.70
N ASN A 173 -4.48 0.96 3.87
CA ASN A 173 -4.31 -0.41 4.37
C ASN A 173 -3.43 -1.25 3.43
N GLN A 174 -3.63 -1.16 2.11
CA GLN A 174 -2.82 -1.87 1.13
C GLN A 174 -1.35 -1.42 1.20
N ASN A 175 -1.11 -0.12 1.24
CA ASN A 175 0.24 0.42 1.37
C ASN A 175 0.90 0.00 2.69
N TYR A 176 0.17 0.06 3.81
CA TYR A 176 0.68 -0.37 5.11
C TYR A 176 1.00 -1.87 5.17
N HIS A 177 0.22 -2.70 4.49
CA HIS A 177 0.52 -4.13 4.36
C HIS A 177 1.81 -4.41 3.60
N LEU A 178 2.05 -3.67 2.51
CA LEU A 178 3.29 -3.80 1.74
C LEU A 178 4.51 -3.37 2.56
N VAL A 179 4.38 -2.29 3.35
CA VAL A 179 5.41 -1.88 4.32
C VAL A 179 5.64 -2.96 5.36
N SER A 180 4.56 -3.49 5.93
CA SER A 180 4.59 -4.56 6.92
C SER A 180 5.30 -5.82 6.43
N MET A 181 5.08 -6.22 5.17
CA MET A 181 5.74 -7.39 4.57
C MET A 181 7.27 -7.23 4.54
N ALA A 182 7.75 -6.03 4.19
CA ALA A 182 9.18 -5.74 4.21
C ALA A 182 9.75 -5.67 5.63
N LEU A 183 9.01 -5.08 6.58
CA LEU A 183 9.41 -5.08 8.00
C LEU A 183 9.45 -6.52 8.56
N ILE A 184 8.50 -7.37 8.20
CA ILE A 184 8.50 -8.81 8.52
C ILE A 184 9.77 -9.47 7.98
N HIS A 185 10.15 -9.14 6.74
CA HIS A 185 11.38 -9.67 6.16
C HIS A 185 12.62 -9.23 6.94
N VAL A 186 12.67 -7.97 7.42
CA VAL A 186 13.76 -7.49 8.29
C VAL A 186 13.80 -8.26 9.61
N VAL A 187 12.70 -8.33 10.36
CA VAL A 187 12.69 -8.98 11.70
C VAL A 187 12.94 -10.48 11.64
N ASN A 188 12.61 -11.14 10.51
CA ASN A 188 12.87 -12.56 10.31
C ASN A 188 14.30 -12.83 9.80
N THR A 189 14.93 -11.86 9.15
CA THR A 189 16.28 -12.02 8.60
C THR A 189 17.36 -11.62 9.61
N TYR A 190 17.12 -10.55 10.37
CA TYR A 190 18.13 -9.91 11.23
C TYR A 190 17.73 -9.93 12.70
N ASP A 191 18.73 -10.07 13.59
CA ASP A 191 18.51 -10.03 15.04
C ASP A 191 18.33 -8.59 15.52
N VAL A 192 17.07 -8.24 15.71
CA VAL A 192 16.62 -6.96 16.28
C VAL A 192 16.06 -7.14 17.71
N GLY A 193 16.36 -8.28 18.34
CA GLY A 193 15.77 -8.72 19.60
C GLY A 193 14.43 -9.45 19.44
N GLU A 194 13.84 -9.85 20.56
CA GLU A 194 12.65 -10.72 20.66
C GLU A 194 11.32 -9.94 20.72
N LYS A 195 11.39 -8.61 20.76
CA LYS A 195 10.19 -7.76 21.00
C LYS A 195 9.17 -7.90 19.89
N TYR A 196 9.62 -7.94 18.64
CA TYR A 196 8.77 -7.82 17.46
C TYR A 196 8.58 -9.15 16.78
N ASN A 197 7.32 -9.49 16.48
CA ASN A 197 6.97 -10.68 15.75
C ASN A 197 6.07 -10.36 14.56
N ALA A 198 6.09 -11.26 13.57
CA ALA A 198 5.19 -11.20 12.45
C ALA A 198 3.82 -11.76 12.84
N TYR A 199 2.78 -11.14 12.32
CA TYR A 199 1.39 -11.57 12.49
C TYR A 199 0.69 -11.54 11.14
N SER A 200 -0.35 -12.36 11.01
CA SER A 200 -1.17 -12.41 9.81
C SER A 200 -2.63 -12.64 10.12
N CYS A 201 -3.50 -12.27 9.18
CA CYS A 201 -4.92 -12.60 9.23
C CYS A 201 -5.34 -13.17 7.86
N PRO A 202 -5.76 -14.45 7.80
CA PRO A 202 -6.12 -15.09 6.54
C PRO A 202 -7.39 -14.51 5.92
N MET A 203 -8.31 -13.99 6.73
CA MET A 203 -9.58 -13.43 6.27
C MET A 203 -9.38 -12.16 5.44
N VAL A 204 -8.56 -11.21 5.93
CA VAL A 204 -8.23 -9.98 5.19
C VAL A 204 -7.02 -10.14 4.27
N LYS A 205 -6.33 -11.29 4.32
CA LYS A 205 -5.09 -11.59 3.57
C LYS A 205 -4.00 -10.54 3.79
N LYS A 206 -3.83 -10.10 5.05
CA LYS A 206 -2.85 -9.09 5.45
C LYS A 206 -1.91 -9.58 6.52
N LYS A 207 -0.75 -8.93 6.58
CA LYS A 207 0.32 -9.17 7.55
C LYS A 207 0.79 -7.87 8.17
N TRP A 208 1.30 -7.95 9.40
CA TRP A 208 1.87 -6.82 10.13
C TRP A 208 2.96 -7.28 11.10
N VAL A 209 3.76 -6.32 11.55
CA VAL A 209 4.69 -6.49 12.68
C VAL A 209 4.04 -5.92 13.93
N GLN A 210 4.18 -6.61 15.06
CA GLN A 210 3.68 -6.15 16.35
C GLN A 210 4.68 -6.47 17.46
N ASN A 211 4.73 -5.58 18.45
CA ASN A 211 5.50 -5.76 19.66
C ASN A 211 4.79 -6.74 20.61
N SER A 212 5.22 -8.00 20.60
CA SER A 212 4.63 -9.07 21.41
C SER A 212 4.92 -8.95 22.90
N LYS A 213 5.99 -8.23 23.29
CA LYS A 213 6.28 -7.98 24.72
C LYS A 213 5.31 -6.96 25.30
N LYS A 214 4.88 -5.96 24.51
CA LYS A 214 3.88 -4.96 24.90
C LYS A 214 2.45 -5.46 24.76
N MET A 215 2.18 -6.24 23.72
CA MET A 215 0.86 -6.81 23.47
C MET A 215 1.00 -8.22 22.90
N ALA A 216 0.83 -9.24 23.75
CA ALA A 216 0.96 -10.63 23.34
C ALA A 216 -0.18 -11.07 22.40
N LYS A 217 -1.40 -10.60 22.67
CA LYS A 217 -2.60 -10.92 21.89
C LYS A 217 -2.55 -10.26 20.52
N VAL A 218 -3.06 -10.95 19.49
CA VAL A 218 -3.22 -10.43 18.13
C VAL A 218 -3.92 -9.06 18.16
N HIS A 219 -3.36 -8.09 17.43
CA HIS A 219 -3.91 -6.74 17.30
C HIS A 219 -3.92 -6.31 15.82
N ASN A 220 -4.98 -6.69 15.12
CA ASN A 220 -5.16 -6.54 13.69
C ASN A 220 -5.61 -5.12 13.32
N PRO A 221 -4.77 -4.32 12.65
CA PRO A 221 -5.07 -2.93 12.27
C PRO A 221 -6.05 -2.83 11.10
N TYR A 222 -6.20 -3.92 10.34
CA TYR A 222 -7.02 -3.96 9.12
C TYR A 222 -8.49 -4.28 9.42
N ALA A 223 -8.78 -4.84 10.59
CA ALA A 223 -10.12 -5.21 11.04
C ALA A 223 -10.35 -4.69 12.47
N PRO A 224 -10.56 -3.37 12.67
CA PRO A 224 -10.63 -2.77 14.01
C PRO A 224 -11.86 -3.23 14.80
N ASN A 225 -12.90 -3.71 14.12
CA ASN A 225 -14.10 -4.29 14.76
C ASN A 225 -13.84 -5.72 15.27
N MET A 226 -12.76 -6.36 14.80
CA MET A 226 -12.31 -7.69 15.23
C MET A 226 -10.80 -7.66 15.43
N PRO A 227 -10.29 -6.84 16.37
CA PRO A 227 -8.86 -6.54 16.47
C PRO A 227 -8.06 -7.77 16.90
N HIS A 228 -8.69 -8.83 17.39
CA HIS A 228 -8.02 -10.07 17.79
C HIS A 228 -8.08 -11.16 16.73
N CYS A 229 -8.59 -10.87 15.53
CA CYS A 229 -8.62 -11.82 14.42
C CYS A 229 -7.25 -11.94 13.74
N GLY A 230 -6.69 -13.15 13.73
CA GLY A 230 -5.41 -13.47 13.10
C GLY A 230 -4.57 -14.43 13.95
N SER A 231 -3.29 -14.55 13.60
CA SER A 231 -2.31 -15.39 14.28
C SER A 231 -0.95 -14.70 14.39
N LYS A 232 -0.18 -15.08 15.41
CA LYS A 232 1.25 -14.79 15.52
C LYS A 232 2.01 -15.81 14.66
N ASP A 233 2.74 -15.34 13.65
CA ASP A 233 3.42 -16.19 12.65
C ASP A 233 4.83 -16.61 13.10
N THR A 234 5.46 -15.84 14.00
CA THR A 234 6.84 -16.07 14.48
C THR A 234 6.91 -15.98 15.98
N ASN A 235 7.88 -16.64 16.61
CA ASN A 235 8.15 -16.53 18.04
C ASN A 235 9.66 -16.34 18.26
N HIS A 236 10.11 -15.11 18.01
CA HIS A 236 11.49 -14.68 18.22
C HIS A 236 11.80 -14.43 19.69
#